data_AF-A0A9X7M0X5-F1
#
_entry.id   AF-A0A9X7M0X5-F1
#
_cell.length_a   1.000
_cell.length_b   1.000
_cell.length_c   1.000
_cell.angle_alpha   90.00
_cell.angle_beta   90.00
_cell.angle_gamma   90.00
#
_symmetry.space_group_name_H-M   'P 1'
#
loop_
_entity.id
_entity.type
_entity.pdbx_description
1 polymer ?
#
loop_
_entity_poly.entity_id
_entity_poly.type
_entity_poly.pdbx_seq_one_letter_code
_entity_poly.pdbx_strand_id
1 'polypeptide(L)'
;MVKYRLGYDYVFIPNEPIVTKGEDVSSMSVHVLFQVFDENGQERLFEGKELTDQRLFLKNGESCYLTDIVRCSFDKEMILSFERNQRLLEDSGYTVNWRIDAYFKDIGIVYAKGQEISKEEWMDMMVHYRESARSVRKIHDFQ
;
A
#
# COMPACT_ATOMS: atom_id res chain seq x y z
N MET A 1 -2.99 -3.54 28.51
CA MET A 1 -2.76 -4.14 27.18
C MET A 1 -1.94 -3.18 26.35
N VAL A 2 -1.09 -3.69 25.44
CA VAL A 2 -0.32 -2.82 24.54
C VAL A 2 -1.27 -2.32 23.44
N LYS A 3 -1.17 -1.02 23.14
CA LYS A 3 -1.97 -0.33 22.14
C LYS A 3 -1.10 -0.02 20.92
N TYR A 4 -1.64 -0.20 19.72
CA TYR A 4 -0.91 -0.08 18.47
C TYR A 4 -1.65 0.81 17.47
N ARG A 5 -0.89 1.46 16.59
CA ARG A 5 -1.39 1.91 15.29
C ARG A 5 -1.34 0.74 14.33
N LEU A 6 -2.26 0.70 13.36
CA LEU A 6 -2.25 -0.32 12.33
C LEU A 6 -1.45 0.15 11.13
N GLY A 7 -0.57 -0.74 10.65
CA GLY A 7 0.15 -0.60 9.39
C GLY A 7 -0.29 -1.69 8.42
N TYR A 8 -0.31 -1.37 7.13
CA TYR A 8 -0.64 -2.31 6.06
C TYR A 8 0.36 -2.21 4.92
N ASP A 9 0.69 -3.35 4.33
CA ASP A 9 1.44 -3.40 3.09
C ASP A 9 0.50 -3.24 1.90
N TYR A 10 0.79 -2.26 1.04
CA TYR A 10 0.21 -2.17 -0.29
C TYR A 10 1.20 -2.75 -1.29
N VAL A 11 0.89 -3.93 -1.79
CA VAL A 11 1.77 -4.73 -2.64
C VAL A 11 1.46 -4.46 -4.11
N PHE A 12 2.51 -4.14 -4.85
CA PHE A 12 2.56 -4.11 -6.30
C PHE A 12 3.19 -5.41 -6.81
N ILE A 13 2.43 -6.16 -7.60
CA ILE A 13 2.90 -7.38 -8.26
C ILE A 13 2.99 -7.08 -9.76
N PRO A 14 4.21 -6.94 -10.33
CA PRO A 14 4.38 -6.75 -11.76
C PRO A 14 4.00 -8.02 -12.54
N ASN A 15 3.67 -7.86 -13.82
CA ASN A 15 3.35 -9.01 -14.69
C ASN A 15 4.58 -9.87 -14.99
N GLU A 16 5.75 -9.24 -15.03
CA GLU A 16 7.06 -9.89 -15.18
C GLU A 16 8.00 -9.36 -14.09
N PRO A 17 8.94 -10.17 -13.57
CA PRO A 17 9.88 -9.72 -12.56
C PRO A 17 10.67 -8.47 -13.01
N ILE A 18 10.87 -7.54 -12.09
CA ILE A 18 11.72 -6.37 -12.33
C ILE A 18 13.17 -6.80 -12.13
N VAL A 19 13.94 -6.82 -13.22
CA VAL A 19 15.37 -7.16 -13.16
C VAL A 19 16.17 -5.89 -12.89
N THR A 20 16.74 -5.76 -11.70
CA THR A 20 17.59 -4.61 -11.33
C THR A 20 18.86 -5.07 -10.65
N LYS A 21 20.01 -4.53 -11.07
CA LYS A 21 21.34 -4.86 -10.49
C LYS A 21 21.63 -6.37 -10.37
N GLY A 22 21.05 -7.19 -11.24
CA GLY A 22 21.20 -8.66 -11.22
C GLY A 22 20.28 -9.39 -10.23
N GLU A 23 19.31 -8.69 -9.63
CA GLU A 23 18.27 -9.25 -8.77
C GLU A 23 16.95 -9.33 -9.53
N ASP A 24 16.25 -10.46 -9.39
CA ASP A 24 14.86 -10.62 -9.85
C ASP A 24 13.91 -10.20 -8.72
N VAL A 25 13.23 -9.09 -8.92
CA VAL A 25 12.25 -8.57 -7.95
C VAL A 25 10.84 -9.00 -8.37
N SER A 26 10.20 -9.82 -7.54
CA SER A 26 8.88 -10.40 -7.82
C SER A 26 7.72 -9.54 -7.34
N SER A 27 7.93 -8.70 -6.33
CA SER A 27 6.99 -7.68 -5.90
C SER A 27 7.68 -6.52 -5.22
N MET A 28 6.97 -5.41 -5.13
CA MET A 28 7.38 -4.25 -4.34
C MET A 28 6.20 -3.81 -3.49
N SER A 29 6.46 -3.23 -2.32
CA SER A 29 5.39 -2.75 -1.46
C SER A 29 5.74 -1.45 -0.77
N VAL A 30 4.70 -0.72 -0.39
CA VAL A 30 4.80 0.40 0.54
C VAL A 30 4.06 0.03 1.82
N HIS A 31 4.74 0.16 2.95
CA HIS A 31 4.13 -0.03 4.26
C HIS A 31 3.53 1.30 4.71
N VAL A 32 2.22 1.31 4.94
CA VAL A 32 1.44 2.51 5.24
C VAL A 32 0.91 2.43 6.66
N LEU A 33 1.32 3.38 7.50
CA LEU A 33 0.90 3.48 8.89
C LEU A 33 -0.26 4.47 9.02
N PHE A 34 -1.32 4.04 9.69
CA PHE A 34 -2.55 4.81 9.86
C PHE A 34 -2.64 5.50 11.22
N GLN A 35 -3.27 6.67 11.21
CA GLN A 35 -3.70 7.40 12.40
C GLN A 35 -5.20 7.67 12.28
N VAL A 36 -5.96 7.16 13.25
CA VAL A 36 -7.43 7.21 13.26
C VAL A 36 -7.86 8.06 14.44
N PHE A 37 -8.73 9.03 14.20
CA PHE A 37 -9.29 9.89 15.24
C PHE A 37 -10.80 9.76 15.25
N ASP A 38 -11.39 9.69 16.43
CA ASP A 38 -12.85 9.74 16.60
C ASP A 38 -13.41 11.16 16.38
N GLU A 39 -14.73 11.30 16.51
CA GLU A 39 -15.43 12.58 16.34
C GLU A 39 -15.06 13.63 17.40
N ASN A 40 -14.44 13.23 18.51
CA ASN A 40 -13.92 14.13 19.55
C ASN A 40 -12.45 14.49 19.32
N GLY A 41 -11.82 13.97 18.27
CA GLY A 41 -10.40 14.16 17.98
C GLY A 41 -9.46 13.29 18.83
N GLN A 42 -9.98 12.29 19.54
CA GLN A 42 -9.15 11.34 20.28
C GLN A 42 -8.59 10.28 19.33
N GLU A 43 -7.28 10.04 19.41
CA GLU A 43 -6.65 8.99 18.61
C GLU A 43 -7.15 7.61 19.07
N ARG A 44 -7.78 6.89 18.15
CA ARG A 44 -8.15 5.50 18.32
C ARG A 44 -6.93 4.62 18.07
N LEU A 45 -6.55 3.88 19.10
CA LEU A 45 -5.53 2.84 19.03
C LEU A 45 -6.19 1.45 19.07
N PHE A 46 -5.53 0.48 18.46
CA PHE A 46 -6.01 -0.89 18.36
C PHE A 46 -5.33 -1.77 19.43
N GLU A 47 -6.05 -2.77 19.91
CA GLU A 47 -5.62 -3.67 20.97
C GLU A 47 -5.75 -5.14 20.54
N GLY A 48 -4.85 -6.00 21.04
CA GLY A 48 -4.92 -7.44 20.86
C GLY A 48 -3.57 -8.07 20.56
N LYS A 49 -3.28 -9.23 21.19
CA LYS A 49 -2.06 -10.00 20.89
C LYS A 49 -2.04 -10.52 19.46
N GLU A 50 -3.21 -10.85 18.93
CA GLU A 50 -3.42 -11.46 17.61
C GLU A 50 -3.97 -10.45 16.59
N LEU A 51 -4.09 -9.15 16.96
CA LEU A 51 -4.74 -8.12 16.14
C LEU A 51 -6.11 -8.58 15.57
N THR A 52 -6.92 -9.29 16.36
CA THR A 52 -8.19 -9.87 15.89
C THR A 52 -9.28 -8.82 15.63
N ASP A 53 -9.12 -7.60 16.17
CA ASP A 53 -10.02 -6.47 15.95
C ASP A 53 -9.29 -5.34 15.22
N GLN A 54 -9.14 -5.50 13.91
CA GLN A 54 -8.52 -4.53 12.99
C GLN A 54 -9.54 -3.66 12.24
N ARG A 55 -10.81 -3.70 12.65
CA ARG A 55 -11.89 -3.06 11.91
C ARG A 55 -12.37 -1.77 12.56
N LEU A 56 -12.81 -0.85 11.71
CA LEU A 56 -13.58 0.32 12.12
C LEU A 56 -15.06 -0.02 12.03
N PHE A 57 -15.80 0.23 13.11
CA PHE A 57 -17.25 0.10 13.14
C PHE A 57 -17.86 1.43 12.72
N LEU A 58 -18.69 1.39 11.68
CA LEU A 58 -19.33 2.54 11.06
C LEU A 58 -20.64 2.87 11.79
N LYS A 59 -21.16 4.10 11.60
CA LYS A 59 -22.39 4.54 12.27
C LYS A 59 -23.63 3.72 11.87
N ASN A 60 -23.61 3.12 10.68
CA ASN A 60 -24.66 2.24 10.18
C ASN A 60 -24.61 0.80 10.75
N GLY A 61 -23.65 0.49 11.63
CA GLY A 61 -23.46 -0.83 12.21
C GLY A 61 -22.60 -1.80 11.38
N GLU A 62 -22.18 -1.41 10.18
CA GLU A 62 -21.23 -2.16 9.37
C GLU A 62 -19.79 -1.98 9.90
N SER A 63 -18.87 -2.79 9.38
CA SER A 63 -17.45 -2.70 9.72
C SER A 63 -16.59 -2.74 8.47
N CYS A 64 -15.50 -1.99 8.43
CA CYS A 64 -14.53 -2.00 7.32
C CYS A 64 -13.08 -2.02 7.83
N TYR A 65 -12.15 -2.36 6.95
CA TYR A 65 -10.71 -2.22 7.20
C TYR A 65 -10.22 -0.83 6.77
N LEU A 66 -9.07 -0.41 7.30
CA LEU A 66 -8.45 0.85 6.91
C LEU A 66 -8.07 0.90 5.43
N THR A 67 -7.75 -0.26 4.85
CA THR A 67 -7.49 -0.43 3.41
C THR A 67 -8.73 -0.27 2.53
N ASP A 68 -9.94 -0.40 3.09
CA ASP A 68 -11.20 -0.10 2.38
C ASP A 68 -11.45 1.42 2.29
N ILE A 69 -10.94 2.16 3.29
CA ILE A 69 -11.06 3.61 3.41
C ILE A 69 -10.02 4.32 2.54
N VAL A 70 -8.78 3.84 2.56
CA VAL A 70 -7.69 4.42 1.79
C VAL A 70 -7.22 3.40 0.78
N ARG A 71 -7.47 3.68 -0.50
CA ARG A 71 -6.99 2.85 -1.60
C ARG A 71 -5.66 3.38 -2.06
N CYS A 72 -4.73 2.47 -2.27
CA CYS A 72 -3.47 2.76 -2.95
C CYS A 72 -3.56 2.21 -4.37
N SER A 73 -3.14 2.99 -5.34
CA SER A 73 -2.99 2.54 -6.72
C SER A 73 -1.62 2.90 -7.27
N PHE A 74 -1.11 2.01 -8.10
CA PHE A 74 0.14 2.19 -8.82
C PHE A 74 -0.21 2.50 -10.28
N ASP A 75 -0.10 3.76 -10.66
CA ASP A 75 -0.43 4.22 -12.02
C ASP A 75 0.82 4.69 -12.77
N LYS A 76 0.82 4.58 -14.10
CA LYS A 76 1.94 4.99 -14.95
C LYS A 76 2.27 6.48 -14.84
N GLU A 77 1.31 7.35 -14.53
CA GLU A 77 1.52 8.80 -14.51
C GLU A 77 2.01 9.25 -13.13
N MET A 78 1.35 8.79 -12.07
CA MET A 78 1.66 9.23 -10.69
C MET A 78 2.55 8.26 -9.90
N ILE A 79 2.86 7.07 -10.44
CA ILE A 79 3.62 5.94 -9.84
C ILE A 79 2.96 5.35 -8.60
N LEU A 80 2.53 6.19 -7.68
CA LEU A 80 1.88 5.88 -6.42
C LEU A 80 0.85 6.97 -6.13
N SER A 81 -0.42 6.60 -6.04
CA SER A 81 -1.50 7.49 -5.65
C SER A 81 -2.33 6.87 -4.52
N PHE A 82 -2.81 7.74 -3.63
CA PHE A 82 -3.72 7.37 -2.55
C PHE A 82 -5.04 8.09 -2.74
N GLU A 83 -6.13 7.32 -2.73
CA GLU A 83 -7.49 7.83 -2.86
C GLU A 83 -8.31 7.49 -1.63
N ARG A 84 -9.06 8.47 -1.14
CA ARG A 84 -10.00 8.29 -0.04
C ARG A 84 -11.33 7.78 -0.57
N ASN A 85 -11.86 6.76 0.06
CA ASN A 85 -13.26 6.39 -0.08
C ASN A 85 -14.11 7.37 0.74
N GLN A 86 -14.45 8.50 0.12
CA GLN A 86 -15.15 9.60 0.76
C GLN A 86 -16.49 9.17 1.37
N ARG A 87 -17.23 8.28 0.67
CA ARG A 87 -18.50 7.72 1.15
C ARG A 87 -18.33 6.97 2.47
N LEU A 88 -17.34 6.07 2.56
CA LEU A 88 -17.07 5.35 3.80
C LEU A 88 -16.62 6.29 4.93
N LEU A 89 -15.83 7.33 4.63
CA LEU A 89 -15.37 8.28 5.64
C LEU A 89 -16.52 9.08 6.25
N GLU A 90 -17.40 9.64 5.42
CA GLU A 90 -18.56 10.43 5.85
C GLU A 90 -19.48 9.60 6.77
N ASP A 91 -19.69 8.33 6.43
CA ASP A 91 -20.53 7.41 7.21
C ASP A 91 -19.84 6.84 8.46
N SER A 92 -18.51 7.01 8.59
CA SER A 92 -17.72 6.39 9.67
C SER A 92 -17.68 7.18 10.97
N GLY A 93 -17.75 8.52 10.91
CA GLY A 93 -17.45 9.38 12.06
C GLY A 93 -15.97 9.43 12.47
N TYR A 94 -15.06 8.86 11.66
CA TYR A 94 -13.62 8.90 11.89
C TYR A 94 -12.92 9.89 10.96
N THR A 95 -11.86 10.50 11.46
CA THR A 95 -10.82 11.09 10.62
C THR A 95 -9.69 10.09 10.45
N VAL A 96 -9.37 9.72 9.21
CA VAL A 96 -8.31 8.76 8.89
C VAL A 96 -7.18 9.46 8.13
N ASN A 97 -6.01 9.48 8.74
CA ASN A 97 -4.75 9.95 8.18
C ASN A 97 -3.79 8.78 7.99
N TRP A 98 -2.82 8.93 7.08
CA TRP A 98 -1.82 7.91 6.81
C TRP A 98 -0.50 8.54 6.40
N ARG A 99 0.57 7.74 6.53
CA ARG A 99 1.88 8.03 5.95
C ARG A 99 2.51 6.73 5.47
N ILE A 100 3.39 6.83 4.48
CA ILE A 100 4.29 5.74 4.12
C ILE A 100 5.40 5.71 5.16
N ASP A 101 5.58 4.58 5.83
CA ASP A 101 6.56 4.39 6.90
C ASP A 101 7.82 3.67 6.39
N ALA A 102 7.65 2.78 5.40
CA ALA A 102 8.75 2.03 4.78
C ALA A 102 8.43 1.56 3.35
N TYR A 103 9.46 1.19 2.60
CA TYR A 103 9.40 0.69 1.23
C TYR A 103 10.13 -0.64 1.15
N PHE A 104 9.57 -1.61 0.44
CA PHE A 104 10.16 -2.93 0.32
C PHE A 104 10.20 -3.43 -1.13
N LYS A 105 11.17 -4.29 -1.38
CA LYS A 105 11.21 -5.18 -2.56
C LYS A 105 11.30 -6.62 -2.10
N ASP A 106 10.67 -7.53 -2.83
CA ASP A 106 10.76 -8.96 -2.60
C ASP A 106 11.67 -9.58 -3.66
N ILE A 107 12.83 -10.08 -3.24
CA ILE A 107 13.83 -10.66 -4.15
C ILE A 107 13.61 -12.17 -4.25
N GLY A 108 13.48 -12.65 -5.49
CA GLY A 108 13.31 -14.07 -5.83
C GLY A 108 11.92 -14.38 -6.38
N ILE A 109 11.84 -15.38 -7.26
CA ILE A 109 10.60 -15.74 -7.99
C ILE A 109 9.77 -16.81 -7.26
N VAL A 110 10.43 -17.77 -6.60
CA VAL A 110 9.76 -18.91 -5.93
C VAL A 110 9.78 -18.79 -4.41
N TYR A 111 10.93 -18.38 -3.86
CA TYR A 111 11.10 -18.06 -2.45
C TYR A 111 11.56 -16.61 -2.36
N ALA A 112 10.59 -15.71 -2.36
CA ALA A 112 10.87 -14.29 -2.31
C ALA A 112 11.22 -13.87 -0.87
N LYS A 113 12.28 -13.09 -0.73
CA LYS A 113 12.67 -12.49 0.56
C LYS A 113 12.46 -10.99 0.51
N GLY A 114 11.61 -10.50 1.42
CA GLY A 114 11.42 -9.07 1.62
C GLY A 114 12.68 -8.39 2.12
N GLN A 115 13.01 -7.27 1.48
CA GLN A 115 14.10 -6.39 1.83
C GLN A 115 13.58 -4.95 1.87
N GLU A 116 13.78 -4.28 3.00
CA GLU A 116 13.53 -2.84 3.12
C GLU A 116 14.54 -2.07 2.27
N ILE A 117 14.06 -1.08 1.54
CA ILE A 117 14.84 -0.21 0.66
C ILE A 117 14.47 1.25 0.87
N SER A 118 15.28 2.16 0.33
CA SER A 118 14.95 3.58 0.38
C SER A 118 13.78 3.92 -0.56
N LYS A 119 13.13 5.05 -0.29
CA LYS A 119 12.11 5.62 -1.19
C LYS A 119 12.67 5.83 -2.60
N GLU A 120 13.90 6.33 -2.70
CA GLU A 120 14.55 6.64 -3.97
C GLU A 120 14.77 5.37 -4.78
N GLU A 121 15.31 4.31 -4.18
CA GLU A 121 15.49 3.02 -4.85
C GLU A 121 14.15 2.45 -5.32
N TRP A 122 13.12 2.51 -4.48
CA TRP A 122 11.78 2.03 -4.82
C TRP A 122 11.17 2.80 -5.98
N MET A 123 11.27 4.14 -5.97
CA MET A 123 10.75 5.00 -7.03
C MET A 123 11.49 4.77 -8.35
N ASP A 124 12.81 4.64 -8.31
CA ASP A 124 13.63 4.37 -9.50
C ASP A 124 13.21 3.05 -10.17
N MET A 125 12.96 2.00 -9.38
CA MET A 125 12.49 0.71 -9.89
C MET A 125 11.09 0.82 -10.53
N MET A 126 10.18 1.55 -9.91
CA MET A 126 8.84 1.77 -10.47
C MET A 126 8.85 2.57 -11.77
N VAL A 127 9.69 3.61 -11.85
CA VAL A 127 9.92 4.36 -13.11
C VAL A 127 10.48 3.43 -14.17
N HIS A 128 11.48 2.63 -13.84
CA HIS A 128 12.11 1.71 -14.78
C HIS A 128 11.13 0.67 -15.32
N TYR A 129 10.33 0.06 -14.44
CA TYR A 129 9.28 -0.88 -14.86
C TYR A 129 8.28 -0.24 -15.81
N ARG A 130 7.83 0.99 -15.52
CA ARG A 130 6.91 1.73 -16.38
C ARG A 130 7.45 1.92 -17.79
N GLU A 131 8.70 2.38 -17.93
CA GLU A 131 9.29 2.63 -19.25
C GLU A 131 9.53 1.33 -20.03
N SER A 132 9.89 0.25 -19.34
CA SER A 132 10.03 -1.08 -19.94
C SER A 132 8.69 -1.59 -20.48
N ALA A 133 7.61 -1.47 -19.71
CA ALA A 133 6.26 -1.85 -20.14
C ALA A 133 5.75 -1.04 -21.35
N ARG A 134 6.16 0.22 -21.49
CA ARG A 134 5.82 1.06 -22.67
C ARG A 134 6.53 0.60 -23.94
N SER A 135 7.78 0.14 -23.80
CA SER A 135 8.61 -0.28 -24.93
C SER A 135 8.10 -1.58 -25.56
N VAL A 136 7.58 -2.50 -24.75
CA VAL A 136 6.95 -3.75 -25.21
C VAL A 136 5.66 -3.49 -25.98
N ARG A 137 4.80 -2.58 -25.52
CA ARG A 137 3.54 -2.26 -26.22
C ARG A 137 3.76 -1.65 -27.60
N LYS A 138 4.76 -0.77 -27.74
CA LYS A 138 5.09 -0.20 -29.06
C LYS A 138 5.46 -1.28 -30.07
N ILE A 139 6.09 -2.39 -29.67
CA ILE A 139 6.44 -3.48 -30.58
C ILE A 139 5.20 -4.23 -31.06
N HIS A 140 4.20 -4.40 -30.20
CA HIS A 140 2.95 -5.09 -30.55
C HIS A 140 1.98 -4.25 -31.40
N ASP A 141 2.08 -2.92 -31.38
CA ASP A 141 1.26 -2.04 -32.22
C ASP A 141 1.79 -1.94 -33.69
N PHE A 142 2.90 -2.60 -34.02
CA PHE A 142 3.47 -2.68 -35.38
C PHE A 142 3.35 -4.07 -36.04
N GLN A 143 2.51 -4.97 -35.52
CA GLN A 143 2.16 -6.26 -36.14
C GLN A 143 0.68 -6.29 -36.53
#